data_AF-A0A914WP45-F1
#
_entry.id   AF-A0A914WP45-F1
#
_cell.length_a   1.000
_cell.length_b   1.000
_cell.length_c   1.000
_cell.angle_alpha   90.00
_cell.angle_beta   90.00
_cell.angle_gamma   90.00
#
_symmetry.space_group_name_H-M   'P 1'
#
loop_
_entity.id
_entity.type
_entity.pdbx_description
1 polymer ?
#
loop_
_entity_poly.entity_id
_entity_poly.type
_entity_poly.pdbx_seq_one_letter_code
_entity_poly.pdbx_strand_id
1 'polypeptide(L)'
;MISDLSYVFVIYIGFVFLLLIIDRAIYNASSAFGRIIFHLFMFVSINVYALVVIPWLSGRALVTNYTAMFFYMIFGLYMIASSAQIRHGYPENRQPSLFTRPENKLSRLLFMTYMRIPFAFEIVTFLDFACTNTKLSYRDFFTLETIYARVYELKCIRHKDGGRNKVVDPRSILITLVIAVGIISFVFLVVLFPLILYSFNNVYGTQLYPDRVTVEISVDGFP
;
A
#
# COMPACT_ATOMS: atom_id res chain seq x y z
N MET A 1 14.91 -20.72 14.52
CA MET A 1 15.14 -19.37 15.07
C MET A 1 14.78 -18.26 14.10
N ILE A 2 15.38 -18.17 12.90
CA ILE A 2 14.98 -17.15 11.88
C ILE A 2 13.55 -17.38 11.36
N SER A 3 13.15 -18.65 11.22
CA SER A 3 11.78 -19.07 10.86
C SER A 3 10.74 -18.74 11.93
N ASP A 4 11.13 -18.72 13.20
CA ASP A 4 10.20 -18.46 14.32
C ASP A 4 9.94 -16.96 14.45
N LEU A 5 10.94 -16.14 14.15
CA LEU A 5 10.81 -14.68 14.12
C LEU A 5 9.87 -14.20 13.00
N SER A 6 9.89 -14.86 11.83
CA SER A 6 9.01 -14.48 10.72
C SER A 6 7.54 -14.80 11.01
N TYR A 7 7.23 -15.96 11.60
CA TYR A 7 5.87 -16.30 12.02
C TYR A 7 5.32 -15.34 13.08
N VAL A 8 6.11 -15.04 14.12
CA VAL A 8 5.68 -14.11 15.17
C VAL A 8 5.45 -12.70 14.62
N PHE A 9 6.28 -12.27 13.66
CA PHE A 9 6.07 -11.00 12.98
C PHE A 9 4.76 -10.97 12.18
N VAL A 10 4.40 -12.05 11.48
CA VAL A 10 3.12 -12.14 10.76
C VAL A 10 1.94 -12.10 11.72
N ILE A 11 1.99 -12.83 12.84
CA ILE A 11 0.92 -12.78 13.86
C ILE A 11 0.79 -11.36 14.41
N TYR A 12 1.92 -10.71 14.71
CA TYR A 12 1.92 -9.36 15.23
C TYR A 12 1.29 -8.38 14.24
N ILE A 13 1.62 -8.46 12.95
CA ILE A 13 0.97 -7.64 11.91
C ILE A 13 -0.53 -7.91 11.87
N GLY A 14 -0.95 -9.19 11.91
CA GLY A 14 -2.38 -9.54 11.93
C GLY A 14 -3.10 -8.96 13.14
N PHE A 15 -2.48 -9.03 14.31
CA PHE A 15 -3.00 -8.42 15.54
C PHE A 15 -3.08 -6.90 15.44
N VAL A 16 -2.04 -6.23 14.96
CA VAL A 16 -2.04 -4.77 14.72
C VAL A 16 -3.13 -4.37 13.73
N PHE A 17 -3.34 -5.15 12.67
CA PHE A 17 -4.38 -4.90 11.69
C PHE A 17 -5.78 -4.98 12.30
N LEU A 18 -6.05 -6.00 13.13
CA LEU A 18 -7.30 -6.10 13.89
C LEU A 18 -7.50 -4.91 14.83
N LEU A 19 -6.44 -4.48 15.52
CA LEU A 19 -6.51 -3.31 16.39
C LEU A 19 -6.81 -2.03 15.61
N LEU A 20 -6.26 -1.87 14.41
CA LEU A 20 -6.55 -0.72 13.54
C LEU A 20 -8.03 -0.71 13.11
N ILE A 21 -8.57 -1.89 12.77
CA ILE A 21 -10.00 -2.07 12.46
C ILE A 21 -10.88 -1.65 13.66
N ILE A 22 -10.55 -2.12 14.87
CA ILE A 22 -11.28 -1.79 16.09
C ILE A 22 -11.17 -0.29 16.41
N ASP A 23 -9.97 0.30 16.26
CA ASP A 23 -9.75 1.74 16.47
C ASP A 23 -10.69 2.57 15.60
N ARG A 24 -10.84 2.16 14.33
CA ARG A 24 -11.73 2.81 13.37
C ARG A 24 -13.21 2.59 13.69
N ALA A 25 -13.58 1.41 14.20
CA ALA A 25 -14.94 1.14 14.65
C ALA A 25 -15.32 2.04 15.85
N ILE A 26 -14.43 2.17 16.82
CA ILE A 26 -14.63 3.06 17.98
C ILE A 26 -14.71 4.53 17.55
N TYR A 27 -13.90 4.93 16.57
CA TYR A 27 -13.97 6.26 15.97
C TYR A 27 -15.36 6.55 15.40
N ASN A 28 -15.96 5.58 14.68
CA ASN A 28 -17.27 5.76 14.07
C ASN A 28 -18.42 5.75 15.09
N ALA A 29 -18.26 5.00 16.18
CA ALA A 29 -19.24 4.95 17.28
C ALA A 29 -19.25 6.22 18.14
N SER A 30 -18.30 7.15 17.95
CA SER A 30 -18.16 8.41 18.70
C SER A 30 -18.17 8.25 20.25
N SER A 31 -17.81 7.07 20.76
CA SER A 31 -17.80 6.80 22.20
C SER A 31 -16.48 7.25 22.82
N ALA A 32 -16.52 8.36 23.58
CA ALA A 32 -15.33 8.90 24.27
C ALA A 32 -14.76 7.93 25.31
N PHE A 33 -15.61 7.25 26.07
CA PHE A 33 -15.19 6.32 27.12
C PHE A 33 -14.51 5.07 26.53
N GLY A 34 -15.09 4.48 25.48
CA GLY A 34 -14.51 3.33 24.80
C GLY A 34 -13.14 3.66 24.19
N ARG A 35 -12.98 4.89 23.67
CA ARG A 35 -11.70 5.34 23.12
C ARG A 35 -10.59 5.43 24.17
N ILE A 36 -10.88 5.93 25.37
CA ILE A 36 -9.87 6.06 26.43
C ILE A 36 -9.39 4.67 26.87
N ILE A 37 -10.31 3.74 27.09
CA ILE A 37 -9.98 2.36 27.46
C ILE A 37 -9.13 1.71 26.36
N PHE A 38 -9.54 1.85 25.10
CA PHE A 38 -8.80 1.29 23.97
C PHE A 38 -7.41 1.91 23.82
N HIS A 39 -7.28 3.21 24.02
CA HIS A 39 -5.99 3.90 23.99
C HIS A 39 -5.04 3.38 25.07
N LEU A 40 -5.52 3.18 26.30
CA LEU A 40 -4.73 2.60 27.39
C LEU A 40 -4.31 1.15 27.06
N PHE A 41 -5.24 0.35 26.54
CA PHE A 41 -4.96 -1.02 26.12
C PHE A 41 -3.89 -1.08 25.01
N MET A 42 -4.00 -0.22 24.00
CA MET A 42 -3.02 -0.09 22.91
C MET A 42 -1.64 0.32 23.44
N PHE A 43 -1.60 1.30 24.35
CA PHE A 43 -0.36 1.74 24.98
C PHE A 43 0.36 0.58 25.67
N VAL A 44 -0.35 -0.16 26.52
CA VAL A 44 0.22 -1.30 27.25
C VAL A 44 0.67 -2.39 26.28
N SER A 45 -0.16 -2.74 25.30
CA SER A 45 0.13 -3.81 24.34
C SER A 45 1.42 -3.54 23.54
N ILE A 46 1.61 -2.32 23.06
CA ILE A 46 2.80 -1.93 22.29
C ILE A 46 4.06 -1.95 23.18
N ASN A 47 3.98 -1.44 24.41
CA ASN A 47 5.11 -1.45 25.34
C ASN A 47 5.51 -2.87 25.74
N VAL A 48 4.54 -3.73 26.04
CA VAL A 48 4.79 -5.15 26.35
C VAL A 48 5.42 -5.86 25.16
N TYR A 49 4.91 -5.65 23.95
CA TYR A 49 5.49 -6.24 22.75
C TYR A 49 6.94 -5.78 22.53
N ALA A 50 7.19 -4.48 22.60
CA ALA A 50 8.50 -3.91 22.34
C ALA A 50 9.55 -4.26 23.41
N LEU A 51 9.19 -4.25 24.70
CA LEU A 51 10.12 -4.44 25.80
C LEU A 51 10.26 -5.90 26.25
N VAL A 52 9.25 -6.74 26.06
CA VAL A 52 9.25 -8.13 26.53
C VAL A 52 9.38 -9.10 25.36
N VAL A 53 8.48 -9.00 24.37
CA VAL A 53 8.37 -10.00 23.30
C VAL A 53 9.58 -9.95 22.34
N ILE A 54 9.98 -8.75 21.92
CA ILE A 54 11.12 -8.59 20.99
C ILE A 54 12.45 -9.06 21.62
N PRO A 55 12.82 -8.65 22.84
CA PRO A 55 14.06 -9.13 23.47
C PRO A 55 14.01 -10.63 23.78
N TRP A 56 12.85 -11.18 24.13
CA TRP A 56 12.68 -12.61 24.36
C TRP A 56 12.90 -13.45 23.09
N LEU A 57 12.39 -13.00 21.94
CA LEU A 57 12.54 -13.71 20.66
C LEU A 57 13.92 -13.50 20.01
N SER A 58 14.44 -12.27 20.07
CA SER A 58 15.69 -11.91 19.38
C SER A 58 16.94 -12.16 20.23
N GLY A 59 16.79 -12.39 21.54
CA GLY A 59 17.91 -12.53 22.48
C GLY A 59 18.79 -11.28 22.61
N ARG A 60 18.33 -10.15 22.07
CA ARG A 60 19.05 -8.87 21.99
C ARG A 60 18.15 -7.74 22.44
N ALA A 61 18.74 -6.74 23.10
CA ALA A 61 18.00 -5.56 23.52
C ALA A 61 17.45 -4.78 22.31
N LEU A 62 16.27 -4.15 22.48
CA LEU A 62 15.57 -3.38 21.45
C LEU A 62 16.48 -2.32 20.77
N VAL A 63 17.38 -1.70 21.54
CA VAL A 63 18.30 -0.65 21.09
C VAL A 63 19.25 -1.13 19.99
N THR A 64 19.54 -2.43 19.93
CA THR A 64 20.42 -3.01 18.89
C THR A 64 19.70 -3.33 17.58
N ASN A 65 18.36 -3.37 17.61
CA ASN A 65 17.54 -3.68 16.44
C ASN A 65 16.92 -2.40 15.88
N TYR A 66 17.63 -1.76 14.94
CA TYR A 66 17.20 -0.51 14.30
C TYR A 66 15.82 -0.62 13.64
N THR A 67 15.48 -1.77 13.05
CA THR A 67 14.16 -1.99 12.43
C THR A 67 13.05 -1.96 13.48
N ALA A 68 13.21 -2.68 14.59
CA ALA A 68 12.24 -2.68 15.68
C ALA A 68 12.11 -1.30 16.35
N MET A 69 13.23 -0.59 16.53
CA MET A 69 13.26 0.77 17.07
C MET A 69 12.49 1.75 16.18
N PHE A 70 12.65 1.65 14.85
CA PHE A 70 11.94 2.48 13.89
C PHE A 70 10.42 2.26 13.95
N PHE A 71 9.97 0.99 13.98
CA PHE A 71 8.55 0.69 14.15
C PHE A 71 8.01 1.21 15.48
N TYR A 72 8.77 1.05 16.57
CA TYR A 72 8.37 1.58 17.88
C TYR A 72 8.21 3.10 17.86
N MET A 73 9.10 3.85 17.18
CA MET A 73 8.93 5.29 16.99
C MET A 73 7.65 5.65 16.22
N ILE A 74 7.32 4.93 15.14
CA ILE A 74 6.09 5.15 14.38
C ILE A 74 4.86 4.92 15.28
N PHE A 75 4.85 3.85 16.06
CA PHE A 75 3.77 3.58 17.02
C PHE A 75 3.68 4.66 18.11
N GLY A 76 4.81 5.18 18.59
CA GLY A 76 4.85 6.31 19.51
C GLY A 76 4.20 7.56 18.92
N LEU A 77 4.53 7.91 17.67
CA LEU A 77 3.90 9.03 16.96
C LEU A 77 2.40 8.82 16.79
N TYR A 78 1.96 7.60 16.45
CA TYR A 78 0.54 7.25 16.39
C TYR A 78 -0.17 7.47 17.74
N MET A 79 0.44 7.07 18.84
CA MET A 79 -0.12 7.25 20.18
C MET A 79 -0.19 8.72 20.59
N ILE A 80 0.79 9.54 20.23
CA ILE A 80 0.74 10.99 20.45
C ILE A 80 -0.41 11.61 19.64
N ALA A 81 -0.56 11.24 18.37
CA ALA A 81 -1.67 11.71 17.56
C ALA A 81 -3.04 11.26 18.10
N SER A 82 -3.14 10.02 18.57
CA SER A 82 -4.36 9.44 19.15
C SER A 82 -4.75 10.13 20.47
N SER A 83 -3.79 10.45 21.34
CA SER A 83 -4.08 11.19 22.57
C SER A 83 -4.44 12.66 22.28
N ALA A 84 -3.80 13.29 21.30
CA ALA A 84 -4.18 14.62 20.84
C ALA A 84 -5.63 14.64 20.32
N GLN A 85 -6.06 13.60 19.61
CA GLN A 85 -7.44 13.46 19.14
C GLN A 85 -8.43 13.35 20.30
N ILE A 86 -8.13 12.54 21.32
CA ILE A 86 -8.98 12.42 22.53
C ILE A 86 -9.11 13.77 23.24
N ARG A 87 -8.02 14.57 23.30
CA ARG A 87 -8.02 15.89 23.93
C ARG A 87 -8.91 16.91 23.21
N HIS A 88 -8.89 16.93 21.87
CA HIS A 88 -9.69 17.87 21.08
C HIS A 88 -11.15 17.43 20.92
N GLY A 89 -11.48 16.18 21.28
CA GLY A 89 -12.81 15.62 21.16
C GLY A 89 -13.20 15.25 19.73
N TYR A 90 -14.36 14.61 19.60
CA TYR A 90 -14.93 14.21 18.32
C TYR A 90 -15.97 15.26 17.88
N PRO A 91 -15.90 15.78 16.64
CA PRO A 91 -16.95 16.65 16.14
C PRO A 91 -18.25 15.87 15.97
N GLU A 92 -19.39 16.45 16.37
CA GLU A 92 -20.72 15.82 16.25
C GLU A 92 -21.12 15.54 14.79
N ASN A 93 -20.58 16.30 13.84
CA ASN A 93 -20.82 16.12 12.42
C ASN A 93 -19.55 15.66 11.70
N ARG A 94 -19.68 14.65 10.82
CA ARG A 94 -18.60 14.19 9.93
C ARG A 94 -18.22 15.31 8.97
N GLN A 95 -17.27 16.16 9.38
CA GLN A 95 -16.75 17.21 8.52
C GLN A 95 -16.13 16.57 7.27
N PRO A 96 -16.23 17.21 6.09
CA PRO A 96 -15.53 16.74 4.91
C PRO A 96 -14.04 16.67 5.25
N SER A 97 -13.46 15.48 5.07
CA SER A 97 -12.07 15.20 5.39
C SER A 97 -11.13 16.25 4.79
N LEU A 98 -10.00 16.53 5.44
CA LEU A 98 -8.95 17.40 4.90
C LEU A 98 -8.52 16.95 3.48
N PHE A 99 -8.65 15.65 3.19
CA PHE A 99 -8.38 15.03 1.89
C PHE A 99 -9.41 15.35 0.80
N THR A 100 -10.62 15.79 1.18
CA THR A 100 -11.73 16.13 0.26
C THR A 100 -11.94 17.64 0.09
N ARG A 101 -10.97 18.47 0.50
CA ARG A 101 -10.98 19.91 0.19
C ARG A 101 -10.47 20.11 -1.25
N PRO A 102 -11.32 20.60 -2.18
CA PRO A 102 -11.01 20.64 -3.62
C PRO A 102 -9.92 21.65 -3.98
N GLU A 103 -9.64 22.62 -3.09
CA GLU A 103 -8.73 23.75 -3.34
C GLU A 103 -7.25 23.36 -3.21
N ASN A 104 -6.94 22.32 -2.43
CA ASN A 104 -5.57 21.93 -2.14
C ASN A 104 -5.06 20.88 -3.14
N LYS A 105 -4.00 21.22 -3.91
CA LYS A 105 -3.31 20.27 -4.79
C LYS A 105 -2.81 19.02 -4.05
N LEU A 106 -2.39 19.20 -2.79
CA LEU A 106 -1.95 18.12 -1.90
C LEU A 106 -3.11 17.14 -1.59
N SER A 107 -4.29 17.66 -1.26
CA SER A 107 -5.48 16.84 -0.98
C SER A 107 -5.89 16.00 -2.19
N ARG A 108 -5.82 16.58 -3.40
CA ARG A 108 -6.01 15.83 -4.66
C ARG A 108 -4.99 14.72 -4.84
N LEU A 109 -3.70 15.00 -4.61
CA LEU A 109 -2.63 14.01 -4.73
C LEU A 109 -2.86 12.84 -3.77
N LEU A 110 -3.16 13.13 -2.50
CA LEU A 110 -3.40 12.12 -1.48
C LEU A 110 -4.62 11.25 -1.80
N PHE A 111 -5.71 11.85 -2.30
CA PHE A 111 -6.89 11.10 -2.73
C PHE A 111 -6.59 10.19 -3.93
N MET A 112 -5.83 10.68 -4.91
CA MET A 112 -5.41 9.89 -6.07
C MET A 112 -4.50 8.73 -5.67
N THR A 113 -3.58 8.96 -4.74
CA THR A 113 -2.72 7.90 -4.19
C THR A 113 -3.56 6.87 -3.46
N TYR A 114 -4.49 7.29 -2.61
CA TYR A 114 -5.40 6.39 -1.89
C TYR A 114 -6.18 5.48 -2.83
N MET A 115 -6.75 6.03 -3.91
CA MET A 115 -7.51 5.25 -4.91
C MET A 115 -6.65 4.30 -5.75
N ARG A 116 -5.32 4.48 -5.77
CA ARG A 116 -4.39 3.56 -6.46
C ARG A 116 -3.99 2.37 -5.60
N ILE A 117 -4.20 2.44 -4.29
CA ILE A 117 -3.85 1.33 -3.39
C ILE A 117 -4.90 0.23 -3.59
N PRO A 118 -4.51 -0.98 -4.01
CA PRO A 118 -5.45 -2.07 -4.21
C PRO A 118 -6.10 -2.45 -2.88
N PHE A 119 -7.40 -2.74 -2.89
CA PHE A 119 -8.20 -3.18 -1.73
C PHE A 119 -8.36 -2.18 -0.58
N ALA A 120 -7.61 -1.07 -0.55
CA ALA A 120 -7.69 -0.11 0.54
C ALA A 120 -9.04 0.61 0.59
N PHE A 121 -9.52 1.06 -0.57
CA PHE A 121 -10.83 1.71 -0.68
C PHE A 121 -11.93 0.76 -0.22
N GLU A 122 -11.90 -0.48 -0.69
CA GLU A 122 -12.91 -1.49 -0.43
C GLU A 122 -12.99 -1.84 1.06
N ILE A 123 -11.85 -2.07 1.72
CA ILE A 123 -11.80 -2.43 3.14
C ILE A 123 -12.30 -1.28 4.01
N VAL A 124 -11.89 -0.05 3.72
CA VAL A 124 -12.35 1.13 4.49
C VAL A 124 -13.85 1.34 4.30
N THR A 125 -14.37 1.22 3.08
CA THR A 125 -15.80 1.32 2.82
C THR A 125 -16.59 0.21 3.52
N PHE A 126 -16.09 -1.02 3.51
CA PHE A 126 -16.74 -2.13 4.22
C PHE A 126 -16.74 -1.92 5.74
N LEU A 127 -15.65 -1.41 6.28
CA LEU A 127 -15.52 -1.11 7.70
C LEU A 127 -16.44 0.04 8.13
N ASP A 128 -16.48 1.12 7.34
CA ASP A 128 -17.38 2.25 7.57
C ASP A 128 -18.85 1.79 7.47
N PHE A 129 -19.20 0.88 6.54
CA PHE A 129 -20.53 0.25 6.48
C PHE A 129 -20.85 -0.55 7.73
N ALA A 130 -19.94 -1.45 8.14
CA ALA A 130 -20.14 -2.33 9.29
C ALA A 130 -20.32 -1.56 10.60
N CYS A 131 -19.67 -0.39 10.73
CA CYS A 131 -19.72 0.41 11.95
C CYS A 131 -20.80 1.50 11.92
N THR A 132 -21.45 1.76 10.79
CA THR A 132 -22.46 2.82 10.66
C THR A 132 -23.86 2.24 10.70
N ASN A 133 -24.73 2.83 11.53
CA ASN A 133 -26.15 2.49 11.57
C ASN A 133 -26.88 3.04 10.33
N THR A 134 -26.74 2.36 9.20
CA THR A 134 -27.44 2.70 7.95
C THR A 134 -28.58 1.72 7.67
N LYS A 135 -29.63 2.20 6.98
CA LYS A 135 -30.71 1.36 6.45
C LYS A 135 -30.42 0.85 5.03
N LEU A 136 -29.35 1.34 4.41
CA LEU A 136 -28.94 0.94 3.06
C LEU A 136 -28.42 -0.50 3.06
N SER A 137 -28.69 -1.22 1.96
CA SER A 137 -28.01 -2.48 1.70
C SER A 137 -26.52 -2.26 1.49
N TYR A 138 -25.70 -3.29 1.73
CA TYR A 138 -24.25 -3.20 1.55
C TYR A 138 -23.85 -2.76 0.12
N ARG A 139 -24.61 -3.21 -0.90
CA ARG A 139 -24.38 -2.84 -2.31
C ARG A 139 -24.66 -1.37 -2.57
N ASP A 140 -25.75 -0.85 -2.00
CA ASP A 140 -26.16 0.53 -2.20
C ASP A 140 -25.19 1.48 -1.50
N PHE A 141 -24.73 1.11 -0.30
CA PHE A 141 -23.69 1.84 0.42
C PHE A 141 -22.39 1.90 -0.37
N PHE A 142 -21.94 0.77 -0.93
CA PHE A 142 -20.72 0.71 -1.72
C PHE A 142 -20.84 1.54 -3.02
N THR A 143 -22.01 1.51 -3.65
CA THR A 143 -22.32 2.31 -4.85
C THR A 143 -22.30 3.80 -4.53
N LEU A 144 -22.85 4.20 -3.39
CA LEU A 144 -22.84 5.58 -2.91
C LEU A 144 -21.41 6.09 -2.69
N GLU A 145 -20.55 5.32 -2.01
CA GLU A 145 -19.15 5.70 -1.78
C GLU A 145 -18.36 5.79 -3.10
N THR A 146 -18.61 4.88 -4.04
CA THR A 146 -17.99 4.91 -5.37
C THR A 146 -18.41 6.17 -6.15
N ILE A 147 -19.70 6.53 -6.12
CA ILE A 147 -20.20 7.76 -6.75
C ILE A 147 -19.58 8.98 -6.09
N TYR A 148 -19.51 9.00 -4.75
CA TYR A 148 -18.90 10.10 -4.00
C TYR A 148 -17.44 10.32 -4.41
N ALA A 149 -16.64 9.25 -4.51
CA ALA A 149 -15.27 9.29 -4.98
C ALA A 149 -15.16 9.89 -6.41
N ARG A 150 -16.06 9.48 -7.31
CA ARG A 150 -16.08 9.97 -8.70
C ARG A 150 -16.47 11.45 -8.80
N VAL A 151 -17.47 11.87 -8.03
CA VAL A 151 -17.90 13.28 -7.97
C VAL A 151 -16.77 14.15 -7.41
N TYR A 152 -16.04 13.66 -6.41
CA TYR A 152 -14.88 14.38 -5.87
C TYR A 152 -13.77 14.57 -6.91
N GLU A 153 -13.44 13.53 -7.68
CA GLU A 153 -12.48 13.64 -8.78
C GLU A 153 -12.91 14.68 -9.82
N LEU A 154 -14.18 14.66 -10.25
CA LEU A 154 -14.72 15.63 -11.20
C LEU A 154 -14.67 17.06 -10.65
N LYS A 155 -14.96 17.24 -9.36
CA LYS A 155 -14.87 18.53 -8.68
C LYS A 155 -13.43 19.06 -8.70
N CYS A 156 -12.44 18.21 -8.44
CA CYS A 156 -11.02 18.58 -8.52
C CYS A 156 -10.59 18.94 -9.95
N ILE A 157 -11.07 18.22 -10.97
CA ILE A 157 -10.78 18.54 -12.38
C ILE A 157 -11.38 19.90 -12.73
N ARG A 158 -12.65 20.14 -12.39
CA ARG A 158 -13.34 21.40 -12.64
C ARG A 158 -12.67 22.58 -11.97
N HIS A 159 -12.18 22.39 -10.73
CA HIS A 159 -11.44 23.42 -10.00
C HIS A 159 -10.08 23.71 -10.66
N LYS A 160 -9.35 22.67 -11.09
CA LYS A 160 -8.09 22.81 -11.83
C LYS A 160 -8.29 23.54 -13.16
N ASP A 161 -9.41 23.31 -13.83
CA ASP A 161 -9.74 23.94 -15.10
C ASP A 161 -10.32 25.37 -14.93
N GLY A 162 -10.42 25.85 -13.68
CA GLY A 162 -10.78 27.23 -13.32
C GLY A 162 -12.26 27.55 -13.50
N GLY A 163 -13.14 26.55 -13.51
CA GLY A 163 -14.60 26.71 -13.63
C GLY A 163 -15.10 27.29 -14.95
N ARG A 164 -14.19 27.70 -15.85
CA ARG A 164 -14.53 28.18 -17.19
C ARG A 164 -15.00 26.99 -18.03
N ASN A 165 -16.10 27.16 -18.74
CA ASN A 165 -16.43 26.34 -19.90
C ASN A 165 -15.38 26.67 -20.96
N LYS A 166 -14.16 26.14 -20.81
CA LYS A 166 -13.17 26.21 -21.87
C LYS A 166 -13.78 25.46 -23.04
N VAL A 167 -14.16 26.21 -24.08
CA VAL A 167 -14.20 25.69 -25.45
C VAL A 167 -12.89 24.94 -25.61
N VAL A 168 -12.95 23.67 -25.99
CA VAL A 168 -11.78 22.78 -25.97
C VAL A 168 -10.71 23.38 -26.87
N ASP A 169 -9.75 24.09 -26.27
CA ASP A 169 -8.59 24.57 -27.00
C ASP A 169 -7.87 23.33 -27.56
N PRO A 170 -7.49 23.33 -28.86
CA PRO A 170 -6.81 22.18 -29.44
C PRO A 170 -5.57 21.85 -28.59
N ARG A 171 -5.45 20.57 -28.20
CA ARG A 171 -4.28 20.10 -27.43
C ARG A 171 -3.01 20.48 -28.19
N SER A 172 -2.04 21.06 -27.48
CA SER A 172 -0.73 21.36 -28.05
C SER A 172 -0.14 20.11 -28.71
N ILE A 173 0.28 20.26 -29.97
CA ILE A 173 0.88 19.19 -30.78
C ILE A 173 2.04 18.53 -30.04
N LEU A 174 2.82 19.32 -29.28
CA LEU A 174 3.94 18.83 -28.45
C LEU A 174 3.48 17.83 -27.38
N ILE A 175 2.38 18.12 -26.68
CA ILE A 175 1.86 17.24 -25.62
C ILE A 175 1.38 15.92 -26.23
N THR A 176 0.67 16.00 -27.37
CA THR A 176 0.20 14.82 -28.08
C THR A 176 1.36 13.96 -28.57
N LEU A 177 2.41 14.58 -29.10
CA LEU A 177 3.61 13.88 -29.56
C LEU A 177 4.35 13.20 -28.40
N VAL A 178 4.56 13.91 -27.29
CA VAL A 178 5.23 13.34 -26.11
C VAL A 178 4.46 12.15 -25.54
N ILE A 179 3.12 12.25 -25.46
CA ILE A 179 2.28 11.13 -25.02
C ILE A 179 2.38 9.95 -26.00
N ALA A 180 2.30 10.21 -27.30
CA ALA A 180 2.37 9.17 -28.32
C ALA A 180 3.73 8.44 -28.29
N VAL A 181 4.84 9.19 -28.30
CA VAL A 181 6.19 8.63 -28.22
C VAL A 181 6.40 7.87 -26.90
N GLY A 182 5.87 8.39 -25.78
CA GLY A 182 5.94 7.73 -24.48
C GLY A 182 5.22 6.38 -24.46
N ILE A 183 4.00 6.30 -25.02
CA ILE A 183 3.24 5.04 -25.10
C ILE A 183 3.96 4.04 -26.00
N ILE A 184 4.42 4.47 -27.18
CA ILE A 184 5.13 3.60 -28.12
C ILE A 184 6.42 3.05 -27.50
N SER A 185 7.19 3.91 -26.83
CA SER A 185 8.42 3.51 -26.13
C SER A 185 8.14 2.53 -24.98
N PHE A 186 7.09 2.77 -24.19
CA PHE A 186 6.69 1.86 -23.11
C PHE A 186 6.31 0.47 -23.65
N VAL A 187 5.51 0.41 -24.72
CA VAL A 187 5.14 -0.86 -25.36
C VAL A 187 6.38 -1.57 -25.90
N PHE A 188 7.28 -0.84 -26.56
CA PHE A 188 8.55 -1.40 -27.05
C PHE A 188 9.39 -2.01 -25.90
N LEU A 189 9.51 -1.33 -24.76
CA LEU A 189 10.22 -1.85 -23.59
C LEU A 189 9.54 -3.08 -22.99
N VAL A 190 8.22 -3.12 -22.89
CA VAL A 190 7.50 -4.29 -22.34
C VAL A 190 7.69 -5.53 -23.21
N VAL A 191 7.77 -5.37 -24.54
CA VAL A 191 8.06 -6.48 -25.46
C VAL A 191 9.55 -6.87 -25.43
N LEU A 192 10.45 -5.90 -25.35
CA LEU A 192 11.90 -6.14 -25.40
C LEU A 192 12.46 -6.71 -24.08
N PHE A 193 11.94 -6.26 -22.93
CA PHE A 193 12.39 -6.65 -21.60
C PHE A 193 12.40 -8.18 -21.35
N PRO A 194 11.32 -8.95 -21.63
CA PRO A 194 11.35 -10.41 -21.48
C PRO A 194 12.32 -11.09 -22.46
N LEU A 195 12.52 -10.51 -23.65
CA LEU A 195 13.46 -11.03 -24.65
C LEU A 195 14.91 -10.88 -24.18
N ILE A 196 15.22 -9.74 -23.56
CA ILE A 196 16.52 -9.48 -22.93
C ILE A 196 16.75 -10.46 -21.77
N LEU A 197 15.76 -10.66 -20.89
CA LEU A 197 15.86 -11.63 -19.80
C LEU A 197 16.04 -13.07 -20.29
N TYR A 198 15.36 -13.45 -21.36
CA TYR A 198 15.53 -14.76 -22.00
C TYR A 198 16.96 -14.94 -22.56
N SER A 199 17.51 -13.93 -23.22
CA SER A 199 18.87 -13.94 -23.73
C SER A 199 19.91 -14.07 -22.61
N PHE A 200 19.74 -13.37 -21.49
CA PHE A 200 20.63 -13.48 -20.33
C PHE A 200 20.61 -14.86 -19.65
N ASN A 201 19.46 -15.54 -19.63
CA ASN A 201 19.35 -16.89 -19.06
C ASN A 201 19.91 -18.00 -19.96
N ASN A 202 20.16 -17.71 -21.23
CA ASN A 202 20.71 -18.67 -22.17
C ASN A 202 22.23 -18.55 -22.23
N VAL A 203 22.90 -19.16 -21.25
CA VAL A 203 24.36 -19.38 -21.30
C VAL A 203 24.66 -20.43 -22.37
N TYR A 204 24.64 -20.03 -23.64
CA TYR A 204 25.19 -20.84 -24.71
C TYR A 204 26.71 -20.73 -24.66
N GLY A 205 27.35 -21.75 -24.10
CA GLY A 205 28.80 -21.76 -23.97
C GLY A 205 29.40 -22.94 -23.23
N THR A 206 28.72 -24.09 -23.14
CA THR A 206 29.43 -25.32 -22.75
C THR A 206 30.28 -25.74 -23.94
N GLN A 207 31.57 -25.42 -23.91
CA GLN A 207 32.55 -26.09 -24.77
C GLN A 207 32.47 -27.58 -24.44
N LEU A 208 31.84 -28.37 -25.30
CA LEU A 208 31.94 -29.82 -25.22
C LEU A 208 33.36 -30.19 -25.64
N TYR A 209 34.24 -30.42 -24.67
CA TYR A 209 35.49 -31.11 -24.92
C TYR A 209 35.16 -32.55 -25.28
N PRO A 210 35.70 -33.09 -26.39
CA PRO A 210 35.48 -34.50 -26.72
C PRO A 210 36.13 -35.36 -25.63
N ASP A 211 35.30 -36.06 -24.86
CA ASP A 211 35.72 -36.86 -23.71
C ASP A 211 36.51 -38.12 -24.13
N ARG A 212 36.24 -38.60 -25.36
CA ARG A 212 37.02 -39.64 -26.03
C ARG A 212 37.08 -39.39 -27.53
N VAL A 213 38.29 -39.43 -28.07
CA VAL A 213 38.55 -39.47 -29.51
C VAL A 213 39.18 -40.84 -29.79
N THR A 214 38.42 -41.75 -30.39
CA THR A 214 38.92 -43.03 -30.87
C THR A 214 39.25 -42.90 -32.34
N VAL A 215 40.53 -43.05 -32.67
CA VAL A 215 41.03 -43.07 -34.04
C VAL A 215 41.35 -44.53 -34.38
N GLU A 216 40.54 -45.13 -35.24
CA GLU A 216 40.84 -46.44 -35.83
C GLU A 216 41.46 -46.21 -37.21
N ILE A 217 42.66 -46.75 -37.41
CA ILE A 217 43.36 -46.74 -38.69
C ILE A 217 43.35 -48.17 -39.18
N SER A 218 42.50 -48.47 -40.16
CA SER A 218 42.52 -49.75 -40.86
C SER A 218 43.18 -49.58 -42.23
N VAL A 219 44.02 -50.54 -42.60
CA VAL A 219 44.63 -50.62 -43.93
C VAL A 219 44.11 -51.90 -44.58
N ASP A 220 43.39 -51.71 -45.68
CA ASP A 220 43.03 -52.75 -46.65
C ASP A 220 42.36 -54.01 -46.05
N GLY A 221 41.32 -53.80 -45.23
CA GLY A 221 40.35 -54.86 -44.90
C GLY A 221 40.69 -55.77 -43.72
N PHE A 222 41.73 -55.47 -42.94
CA PHE A 222 41.96 -56.10 -41.63
C PHE A 222 41.88 -55.06 -40.51
N PRO A 223 41.37 -55.44 -39.32
CA PRO A 223 41.29 -54.56 -38.16
C PRO A 223 42.67 -54.12 -37.67
#